data_AF-A0A353VV91-F1
#
_entry.id   AF-A0A353VV91-F1
#
_cell.length_a   1.000
_cell.length_b   1.000
_cell.length_c   1.000
_cell.angle_alpha   90.00
_cell.angle_beta   90.00
_cell.angle_gamma   90.00
#
_symmetry.space_group_name_H-M   'P 1'
#
loop_
_entity.id
_entity.type
_entity.pdbx_description
1 polymer ?
#
loop_
_entity_poly.entity_id
_entity_poly.type
_entity_poly.pdbx_seq_one_letter_code
_entity_poly.pdbx_strand_id
1 'polypeptide(L)'
;DCVHLAITGLLSDEEPNMVISGINSGANLGDDVLYSGTVAAAMEGRFLGCPAIAFSLAGDGPTDYSSSVLVAKKIVQSLIEKPLDDILLNINIPDINHEQIQGFKITRLGNRHKSEPAMET
;
A
#
# COMPACT_ATOMS: atom_id res chain seq x y z
N ASP A 1 5.69 -14.47 1.49
CA ASP A 1 5.59 -15.47 2.60
C ASP A 1 4.41 -15.24 3.52
N CYS A 2 4.35 -14.19 4.35
CA CYS A 2 3.26 -14.01 5.34
C CYS A 2 1.86 -14.13 4.72
N VAL A 3 1.61 -13.43 3.62
CA VAL A 3 0.31 -13.46 2.93
C VAL A 3 0.04 -14.84 2.31
N HIS A 4 1.03 -15.43 1.66
CA HIS A 4 0.91 -16.74 1.05
C HIS A 4 0.54 -17.82 2.07
N LEU A 5 1.27 -17.89 3.19
CA LEU A 5 1.01 -18.86 4.27
C LEU A 5 -0.35 -18.61 4.93
N ALA A 6 -0.74 -17.34 5.08
CA ALA A 6 -2.04 -16.98 5.65
C ALA A 6 -3.18 -17.58 4.83
N ILE A 7 -3.18 -17.33 3.51
CA ILE A 7 -4.25 -17.71 2.60
C ILE A 7 -4.25 -19.21 2.28
N THR A 8 -3.07 -19.82 2.12
CA THR A 8 -2.96 -21.22 1.65
C THR A 8 -3.03 -22.27 2.76
N GLY A 9 -3.15 -21.88 4.03
CA GLY A 9 -3.26 -22.87 5.11
C GLY A 9 -3.52 -22.36 6.52
N LEU A 10 -3.18 -21.11 6.88
CA LEU A 10 -3.40 -20.62 8.24
C LEU A 10 -4.86 -20.21 8.49
N LEU A 11 -5.52 -19.61 7.50
CA LEU A 11 -6.90 -19.15 7.56
C LEU A 11 -7.88 -20.19 6.96
N SER A 12 -7.60 -21.48 7.13
CA SER A 12 -8.24 -22.59 6.41
C SER A 12 -9.78 -22.63 6.41
N ASP A 13 -10.42 -21.98 7.38
CA ASP A 13 -11.87 -21.99 7.54
C ASP A 13 -12.58 -20.82 6.83
N GLU A 14 -11.87 -19.71 6.56
CA GLU A 14 -12.43 -18.52 5.89
C GLU A 14 -11.36 -17.80 5.05
N GLU A 15 -11.60 -17.68 3.74
CA GLU A 15 -10.74 -16.89 2.86
C GLU A 15 -10.91 -15.38 3.14
N PRO A 16 -9.81 -14.61 3.17
CA PRO A 16 -9.90 -13.18 3.40
C PRO A 16 -10.55 -12.47 2.21
N ASN A 17 -11.46 -11.53 2.49
CA ASN A 17 -12.11 -10.74 1.43
C ASN A 17 -11.17 -9.71 0.79
N MET A 18 -10.04 -9.38 1.44
CA MET A 18 -9.07 -8.38 0.99
C MET A 18 -7.73 -8.59 1.69
N VAL A 19 -6.63 -8.25 1.00
CA VAL A 19 -5.30 -8.15 1.62
C VAL A 19 -4.91 -6.67 1.76
N ILE A 20 -4.53 -6.27 2.97
CA ILE A 20 -4.03 -4.92 3.26
C ILE A 20 -2.61 -5.03 3.78
N SER A 21 -1.67 -4.32 3.15
CA SER A 21 -0.27 -4.25 3.55
C SER A 21 0.10 -2.81 3.89
N GLY A 22 0.74 -2.60 5.05
CA GLY A 22 1.12 -1.28 5.53
C GLY A 22 0.66 -1.01 6.97
N ILE A 23 0.69 0.24 7.45
CA ILE A 23 1.13 1.44 6.72
C ILE A 23 2.65 1.54 6.76
N ASN A 24 3.29 1.60 5.59
CA ASN A 24 4.75 1.68 5.46
C ASN A 24 5.30 3.04 5.93
N SER A 25 6.44 3.02 6.61
CA SER A 25 7.21 4.21 7.00
C SER A 25 8.06 4.70 5.83
N GLY A 26 7.48 5.51 4.95
CA GLY A 26 8.13 5.99 3.73
C GLY A 26 7.33 5.66 2.48
N ALA A 27 7.52 6.48 1.45
CA ALA A 27 6.77 6.40 0.22
C ALA A 27 7.21 5.22 -0.68
N ASN A 28 6.26 4.66 -1.43
CA ASN A 28 6.51 3.70 -2.50
C ASN A 28 6.04 4.31 -3.83
N LEU A 29 6.91 5.10 -4.45
CA LEU A 29 6.61 5.92 -5.62
C LEU A 29 7.43 5.50 -6.83
N GLY A 30 6.78 5.42 -7.99
CA GLY A 30 7.45 5.12 -9.25
C GLY A 30 8.17 3.77 -9.22
N ASP A 31 9.45 3.76 -9.59
CA ASP A 31 10.26 2.54 -9.69
C ASP A 31 10.50 1.86 -8.33
N ASP A 32 10.40 2.59 -7.21
CA ASP A 32 10.57 2.05 -5.85
C ASP A 32 9.56 0.92 -5.55
N VAL A 33 8.41 0.96 -6.24
CA VAL A 33 7.34 -0.05 -6.13
C VAL A 33 7.85 -1.46 -6.45
N LEU A 34 8.80 -1.60 -7.38
CA LEU A 34 9.34 -2.91 -7.81
C LEU A 34 10.11 -3.64 -6.70
N TYR A 35 10.64 -2.89 -5.73
CA TYR A 35 11.47 -3.42 -4.64
C TYR A 35 10.75 -3.35 -3.28
N SER A 36 9.50 -2.89 -3.28
CA SER A 36 8.75 -2.66 -2.05
C SER A 36 8.18 -3.96 -1.48
N GLY A 37 8.59 -4.30 -0.26
CA GLY A 37 7.97 -5.40 0.50
C GLY A 37 6.49 -5.15 0.80
N THR A 38 6.09 -3.89 1.03
CA THR A 38 4.69 -3.53 1.26
C THR A 38 3.84 -3.83 0.03
N VAL A 39 4.30 -3.42 -1.15
CA VAL A 39 3.59 -3.70 -2.40
C VAL A 39 3.64 -5.17 -2.75
N ALA A 40 4.78 -5.84 -2.56
CA ALA A 40 4.92 -7.28 -2.82
C ALA A 40 3.93 -8.12 -1.99
N ALA A 41 3.72 -7.78 -0.72
CA ALA A 41 2.72 -8.45 0.11
C ALA A 41 1.29 -8.26 -0.41
N ALA A 42 0.91 -7.05 -0.85
CA ALA A 42 -0.38 -6.81 -1.48
C ALA A 42 -0.49 -7.57 -2.83
N MET A 43 0.59 -7.61 -3.61
CA MET A 43 0.63 -8.33 -4.89
C MET A 43 0.40 -9.82 -4.71
N GLU A 44 0.96 -10.43 -3.68
CA GLU A 44 0.71 -11.83 -3.34
C GLU A 44 -0.78 -12.09 -3.08
N GLY A 45 -1.44 -11.20 -2.33
CA GLY A 45 -2.88 -11.26 -2.10
C GLY A 45 -3.70 -11.20 -3.39
N ARG A 46 -3.31 -10.30 -4.31
CA ARG A 46 -3.91 -10.21 -5.64
C ARG A 46 -3.76 -11.51 -6.43
N PHE A 47 -2.56 -12.09 -6.47
CA PHE A 47 -2.32 -13.34 -7.21
C PHE A 47 -3.11 -14.53 -6.65
N LEU A 48 -3.43 -14.49 -5.36
CA LEU A 48 -4.26 -15.50 -4.70
C LEU A 48 -5.78 -15.21 -4.79
N GLY A 49 -6.18 -14.19 -5.56
CA GLY A 49 -7.59 -13.92 -5.88
C GLY A 49 -8.27 -12.87 -5.01
N CYS A 50 -7.56 -12.25 -4.06
CA CYS A 50 -8.12 -11.20 -3.21
C CYS A 50 -7.88 -9.80 -3.81
N PRO A 51 -8.82 -8.85 -3.72
CA PRO A 51 -8.49 -7.44 -3.93
C PRO A 51 -7.43 -7.03 -2.89
N ALA A 52 -6.49 -6.17 -3.29
CA ALA A 52 -5.34 -5.85 -2.45
C ALA A 52 -5.00 -4.37 -2.40
N ILE A 53 -4.51 -3.91 -1.26
CA ILE A 53 -4.10 -2.52 -1.04
C ILE A 53 -2.77 -2.45 -0.31
N ALA A 54 -1.86 -1.64 -0.81
CA ALA A 54 -0.63 -1.26 -0.14
C ALA A 54 -0.73 0.21 0.31
N PHE A 55 -0.55 0.47 1.60
CA PHE A 55 -0.53 1.82 2.18
C PHE A 55 0.87 2.23 2.59
N SER A 56 1.24 3.46 2.26
CA SER A 56 2.54 4.06 2.58
C SER A 56 2.35 5.51 3.03
N LEU A 57 3.04 5.90 4.10
CA LEU A 57 3.08 7.27 4.59
C LEU A 57 4.32 7.97 4.02
N ALA A 58 4.10 8.94 3.15
CA ALA A 58 5.11 9.72 2.47
C ALA A 58 5.60 10.87 3.36
N GLY A 59 6.48 10.50 4.30
CA GLY A 59 7.23 11.42 5.16
C GLY A 59 8.67 10.92 5.32
N ASP A 60 9.55 11.78 5.85
CA ASP A 60 10.90 11.40 6.22
C ASP A 60 10.92 10.97 7.70
N GLY A 61 11.02 9.66 7.93
CA GLY A 61 10.92 9.08 9.27
C GLY A 61 9.59 9.36 9.99
N PRO A 62 8.42 9.03 9.39
CA PRO A 62 7.14 9.37 9.97
C PRO A 62 6.92 8.68 11.33
N THR A 63 6.48 9.47 12.31
CA THR A 63 6.23 9.02 13.69
C THR A 63 4.76 9.05 14.08
N ASP A 64 3.93 9.83 13.37
CA ASP A 64 2.49 9.87 13.57
C ASP A 64 1.77 9.29 12.34
N TYR A 65 0.96 8.25 12.57
CA TYR A 65 0.19 7.57 11.53
C TYR A 65 -1.30 7.94 11.57
N SER A 66 -1.71 8.84 12.46
CA SER A 66 -3.12 9.18 12.71
C SER A 66 -3.85 9.56 11.42
N SER A 67 -3.30 10.49 10.63
CA SER A 67 -3.89 10.94 9.36
C SER A 67 -3.98 9.81 8.34
N SER A 68 -2.94 8.96 8.28
CA SER A 68 -2.87 7.84 7.35
C SER A 68 -3.87 6.72 7.67
N VAL A 69 -4.14 6.46 8.95
CA VAL A 69 -5.16 5.52 9.40
C VAL A 69 -6.57 6.00 9.02
N LEU A 70 -6.84 7.30 9.17
CA LEU A 70 -8.14 7.88 8.76
C LEU A 70 -8.37 7.73 7.25
N VAL A 71 -7.34 7.99 6.45
CA VAL A 71 -7.40 7.79 5.00
C VAL A 71 -7.59 6.31 4.65
N ALA A 72 -6.79 5.42 5.23
CA ALA A 72 -6.88 3.99 4.97
C ALA A 72 -8.27 3.44 5.31
N LYS A 73 -8.81 3.80 6.48
CA LYS A 73 -10.16 3.41 6.90
C LYS A 73 -11.22 3.85 5.90
N LYS A 74 -11.16 5.10 5.43
CA LYS A 74 -12.11 5.62 4.44
C LYS A 74 -12.09 4.84 3.14
N ILE A 75 -10.90 4.51 2.64
CA ILE A 75 -10.74 3.76 1.38
C ILE A 75 -11.21 2.32 1.53
N VAL A 76 -10.80 1.64 2.61
CA VAL A 76 -11.22 0.26 2.89
C VAL A 76 -12.74 0.17 3.04
N GLN A 77 -13.36 1.08 3.79
CA GLN A 77 -14.83 1.13 3.91
C GLN A 77 -15.50 1.33 2.55
N SER A 78 -14.99 2.25 1.72
CA SER A 78 -15.53 2.47 0.37
C SER A 78 -15.44 1.23 -0.51
N LEU A 79 -14.38 0.42 -0.37
CA LEU A 79 -14.20 -0.80 -1.16
C LEU A 79 -15.01 -1.99 -0.62
N ILE A 80 -15.31 -2.01 0.68
CA ILE A 80 -16.27 -2.97 1.24
C ILE A 80 -17.67 -2.67 0.70
N GLU A 81 -18.08 -1.39 0.67
CA GLU A 81 -19.39 -0.98 0.16
C GLU A 81 -19.51 -1.13 -1.36
N LYS A 82 -18.43 -0.86 -2.09
CA LYS A 82 -18.36 -0.93 -3.56
C LYS A 82 -17.09 -1.66 -3.98
N PRO A 83 -17.13 -3.00 -4.01
CA PRO A 83 -15.98 -3.82 -4.36
C PRO A 83 -15.46 -3.51 -5.77
N LEU A 84 -14.14 -3.63 -5.92
CA LEU A 84 -13.45 -3.66 -7.19
C LEU A 84 -12.75 -5.01 -7.28
N ASP A 85 -13.09 -5.78 -8.30
CA ASP A 85 -12.50 -7.10 -8.52
C ASP A 85 -11.13 -6.98 -9.20
N ASP A 86 -10.24 -7.94 -8.93
CA ASP A 86 -8.91 -8.07 -9.55
C ASP A 86 -8.12 -6.75 -9.59
N ILE A 87 -7.98 -6.10 -8.43
CA ILE A 87 -7.24 -4.85 -8.28
C ILE A 87 -6.15 -4.93 -7.22
N LEU A 88 -5.05 -4.20 -7.48
CA LEU A 88 -4.07 -3.81 -6.48
C LEU A 88 -3.99 -2.28 -6.48
N LEU A 89 -4.24 -1.66 -5.33
CA LEU A 89 -4.08 -0.22 -5.14
C LEU A 89 -2.82 0.07 -4.34
N ASN A 90 -1.87 0.80 -4.94
CA ASN A 90 -0.72 1.37 -4.24
C ASN A 90 -1.03 2.81 -3.84
N ILE A 91 -1.12 3.07 -2.54
CA ILE A 91 -1.61 4.33 -1.97
C ILE A 91 -0.53 4.98 -1.13
N ASN A 92 -0.14 6.18 -1.54
CA ASN A 92 0.79 7.03 -0.80
C ASN A 92 0.03 8.20 -0.18
N ILE A 93 0.18 8.39 1.12
CA ILE A 93 -0.51 9.39 1.92
C ILE A 93 0.54 10.41 2.38
N PRO A 94 0.37 11.73 2.18
CA PRO A 94 1.33 12.71 2.67
C PRO A 94 1.36 12.74 4.20
N ASP A 95 2.55 12.87 4.78
CA ASP A 95 2.75 13.02 6.23
C ASP A 95 2.42 14.44 6.72
N ILE A 96 1.12 14.74 6.72
CA ILE A 96 0.53 16.02 7.15
C ILE A 96 -0.75 15.75 7.95
N ASN A 97 -1.23 16.77 8.67
CA ASN A 97 -2.50 16.67 9.37
C ASN A 97 -3.66 16.37 8.41
N HIS A 98 -4.64 15.62 8.89
CA HIS A 98 -5.75 15.14 8.07
C HIS A 98 -6.53 16.29 7.38
N GLU A 99 -6.70 17.41 8.08
CA GLU A 99 -7.42 18.60 7.60
C GLU A 99 -6.69 19.29 6.42
N GLN A 100 -5.40 19.00 6.23
CA GLN A 100 -4.59 19.57 5.15
C GLN A 100 -4.61 18.69 3.89
N ILE A 101 -5.18 17.49 3.95
CA ILE A 101 -5.29 16.57 2.80
C ILE A 101 -6.33 17.11 1.81
N GLN A 102 -5.88 17.43 0.59
CA GLN A 102 -6.71 18.08 -0.44
C GLN A 102 -7.67 17.14 -1.19
N GLY A 103 -7.63 15.83 -0.89
CA GLY A 103 -8.49 14.82 -1.50
C GLY A 103 -7.72 13.68 -2.13
N PHE A 104 -8.39 12.94 -3.02
CA PHE A 104 -7.85 11.75 -3.69
C PHE A 104 -7.57 12.02 -5.16
N LYS A 105 -6.48 11.45 -5.67
CA LYS A 105 -6.11 11.54 -7.08
C LYS A 105 -5.64 10.18 -7.58
N ILE A 106 -6.25 9.70 -8.66
CA ILE A 106 -5.78 8.51 -9.37
C ILE A 106 -4.54 8.91 -10.18
N THR A 107 -3.50 8.09 -10.11
CA THR A 107 -2.20 8.36 -10.73
C THR A 107 -1.70 7.13 -11.49
N ARG A 108 -0.57 7.30 -12.18
CA ARG A 108 0.24 6.23 -12.77
C ARG A 108 1.62 6.24 -12.15
N LEU A 109 2.35 5.13 -12.25
CA LEU A 109 3.74 5.08 -11.80
C LEU A 109 4.57 6.13 -12.57
N GLY A 110 5.32 6.94 -11.80
CA GLY A 110 6.34 7.83 -12.33
C GLY A 110 7.65 7.07 -12.56
N ASN A 111 8.60 7.70 -13.23
CA ASN A 111 9.94 7.13 -13.44
C ASN A 111 10.95 7.98 -12.68
N ARG A 112 11.96 7.34 -12.07
CA ARG A 112 13.14 8.02 -11.52
C ARG A 112 14.31 7.92 -12.49
N HIS A 113 15.07 8.99 -12.64
CA HIS A 113 16.39 8.93 -13.29
C HIS A 113 17.43 8.37 -12.30
N LYS A 114 18.53 7.81 -12.82
CA LYS A 114 19.59 7.09 -12.08
C LYS A 114 19.74 7.57 -10.63
N SER A 115 19.63 6.64 -9.68
CA SER A 115 19.95 6.86 -8.27
C SER A 115 21.35 7.43 -8.10
N GLU A 116 21.57 8.20 -7.03
CA GLU A 116 22.88 8.74 -6.70
C GLU A 116 23.95 7.64 -6.64
N PRO A 117 25.21 7.95 -6.99
CA PRO A 117 26.28 6.97 -6.95
C PRO A 117 26.41 6.36 -5.55
N ALA A 118 26.37 5.04 -5.46
CA ALA A 118 26.50 4.32 -4.20
C ALA A 118 27.91 4.40 -3.58
N MET A 119 28.90 4.90 -4.33
CA MET A 119 30.26 5.13 -3.86
C MET A 119 30.73 6.51 -4.30
N GLU A 120 31.22 7.30 -3.34
CA GLU A 120 32.02 8.49 -3.62
C GLU A 120 33.40 8.02 -4.14
N THR A 121 33.77 8.46 -5.34
CA THR A 121 35.14 8.31 -5.88
C THR A 121 36.01 9.48 -5.48
#